data_AF-A0A7J9W9S3-F1
#
_entry.id   AF-A0A7J9W9S3-F1
#
_cell.length_a   1.000
_cell.length_b   1.000
_cell.length_c   1.000
_cell.angle_alpha   90.00
_cell.angle_beta   90.00
_cell.angle_gamma   90.00
#
_symmetry.space_group_name_H-M   'P 1'
#
loop_
_entity.id
_entity.type
_entity.pdbx_description
1 polymer ?
#
loop_
_entity_poly.entity_id
_entity_poly.type
_entity_poly.pdbx_seq_one_letter_code
_entity_poly.pdbx_strand_id
1 'polypeptide(L)'
;MILDDLEVLLRERLVAAREGAYPEGSYSITLLLDADKARRKIMEEAFELTLELGRPEIDTERAAEEGADLLFHTLAGLVGAGVPLQSVMTVLEGRWQ
;
A
#
# COMPACT_ATOMS: atom_id res chain seq x y z
N MET A 1 -1.64 -3.97 -14.94
CA MET A 1 -0.83 -4.81 -14.02
C MET A 1 -1.57 -4.86 -12.69
N ILE A 2 -1.26 -5.82 -11.82
CA ILE A 2 -1.98 -5.99 -10.53
C ILE A 2 -2.02 -4.71 -9.68
N LEU A 3 -0.99 -3.87 -9.77
CA LEU A 3 -0.92 -2.59 -9.05
C LEU A 3 -1.84 -1.51 -9.65
N ASP A 4 -2.08 -1.51 -10.97
CA ASP A 4 -3.03 -0.60 -11.60
C ASP A 4 -4.46 -0.93 -11.15
N ASP A 5 -4.81 -2.21 -11.15
CA ASP A 5 -6.12 -2.69 -10.71
C ASP A 5 -6.35 -2.37 -9.21
N LEU A 6 -5.29 -2.51 -8.41
CA LEU A 6 -5.31 -2.13 -7.00
C LEU A 6 -5.48 -0.61 -6.80
N GLU A 7 -4.81 0.22 -7.61
CA GLU A 7 -4.99 1.68 -7.55
C GLU A 7 -6.45 2.06 -7.87
N VAL A 8 -7.02 1.49 -8.94
CA VAL A 8 -8.42 1.72 -9.32
C VAL A 8 -9.36 1.36 -8.18
N LEU A 9 -9.21 0.17 -7.61
CA LEU A 9 -10.02 -0.28 -6.47
C LEU A 9 -9.92 0.66 -5.25
N LEU A 10 -8.70 1.09 -4.91
CA LEU A 10 -8.48 1.99 -3.78
C LEU A 10 -9.08 3.38 -4.03
N ARG A 11 -9.04 3.88 -5.26
CA ARG A 11 -9.68 5.15 -5.65
C ARG A 11 -11.19 5.08 -5.58
N GLU A 12 -11.80 4.01 -6.09
CA GLU A 12 -13.24 3.77 -5.98
C GLU A 12 -13.68 3.75 -4.51
N ARG A 13 -12.91 3.05 -3.66
CA ARG A 13 -13.14 3.01 -2.21
C ARG A 13 -12.96 4.36 -1.54
N LEU A 14 -12.06 5.23 -2.02
CA LEU A 14 -11.89 6.58 -1.48
C LEU A 14 -13.02 7.52 -1.92
N VAL A 15 -13.46 7.44 -3.19
CA VAL A 15 -14.53 8.29 -3.74
C VAL A 15 -15.81 8.06 -2.98
N ALA A 16 -16.28 6.83 -2.92
CA ALA A 16 -17.51 6.59 -2.22
C ALA A 16 -17.34 7.02 -0.73
N ALA A 17 -16.12 6.96 -0.13
CA ALA A 17 -15.90 7.18 1.31
C ALA A 17 -16.19 8.62 1.68
N ARG A 18 -15.88 9.49 0.73
CA ARG A 18 -16.22 10.91 0.78
C ARG A 18 -17.69 11.18 0.48
N GLU A 19 -18.37 10.29 -0.23
CA GLU A 19 -19.81 10.36 -0.54
C GLU A 19 -20.71 9.74 0.55
N GLY A 20 -20.13 9.12 1.59
CA GLY A 20 -20.88 8.57 2.73
C GLY A 20 -21.59 7.23 2.47
N ALA A 21 -21.33 6.57 1.35
CA ALA A 21 -21.92 5.28 0.97
C ALA A 21 -21.15 4.06 1.52
N TYR A 22 -21.03 3.90 2.86
CA TYR A 22 -20.04 2.97 3.45
C TYR A 22 -20.60 1.87 4.34
N PRO A 23 -20.21 0.60 4.10
CA PRO A 23 -20.27 -0.42 5.12
C PRO A 23 -19.27 -0.07 6.22
N GLU A 24 -19.75 0.10 7.45
CA GLU A 24 -18.87 0.19 8.62
C GLU A 24 -17.86 -0.97 8.62
N GLY A 25 -16.57 -0.67 8.88
CA GLY A 25 -15.57 -1.70 9.17
C GLY A 25 -14.65 -2.17 8.04
N SER A 26 -14.75 -1.64 6.80
CA SER A 26 -13.74 -2.01 5.78
C SER A 26 -12.39 -1.34 6.05
N TYR A 27 -11.42 -2.18 6.46
CA TYR A 27 -10.06 -1.83 6.87
C TYR A 27 -9.34 -0.89 5.89
N SER A 28 -9.50 -1.15 4.58
CA SER A 28 -8.89 -0.34 3.52
C SER A 28 -9.35 1.13 3.51
N ILE A 29 -10.60 1.41 3.90
CA ILE A 29 -11.11 2.78 3.93
C ILE A 29 -10.50 3.56 5.07
N THR A 30 -10.28 2.91 6.22
CA THR A 30 -9.60 3.57 7.32
C THR A 30 -8.21 4.02 6.90
N LEU A 31 -7.46 3.20 6.14
CA LEU A 31 -6.15 3.59 5.62
C LEU A 31 -6.23 4.76 4.65
N LEU A 32 -7.27 4.80 3.81
CA LEU A 32 -7.45 5.84 2.80
C LEU A 32 -7.85 7.20 3.40
N LEU A 33 -8.52 7.21 4.57
CA LEU A 33 -8.98 8.42 5.24
C LEU A 33 -8.07 8.86 6.40
N ASP A 34 -7.27 7.95 6.96
CA ASP A 34 -6.39 8.19 8.10
C ASP A 34 -4.92 8.02 7.71
N ALA A 35 -4.28 9.16 7.42
CA ALA A 35 -2.87 9.21 7.03
C ALA A 35 -1.93 8.73 8.14
N ASP A 36 -2.28 8.90 9.42
CA ASP A 36 -1.47 8.40 10.53
C ASP A 36 -1.53 6.88 10.60
N LYS A 37 -2.71 6.29 10.41
CA LYS A 37 -2.86 4.83 10.34
C LYS A 37 -2.13 4.24 9.14
N ALA A 38 -2.23 4.86 7.96
CA ALA A 38 -1.50 4.42 6.77
C ALA A 38 0.02 4.44 7.00
N ARG A 39 0.55 5.54 7.56
CA ARG A 39 1.98 5.65 7.91
C ARG A 39 2.44 4.58 8.90
N ARG A 40 1.65 4.30 9.94
CA ARG A 40 1.97 3.25 10.92
C ARG A 40 2.08 1.88 10.26
N LYS A 41 1.10 1.51 9.43
CA LYS A 41 1.14 0.24 8.70
C LYS A 41 2.32 0.17 7.74
N ILE A 42 2.60 1.23 6.97
CA ILE A 42 3.79 1.26 6.10
C ILE A 42 5.08 0.98 6.90
N MET A 43 5.23 1.58 8.08
CA MET A 43 6.41 1.34 8.93
C MET A 43 6.45 -0.09 9.50
N GLU A 44 5.28 -0.64 9.86
CA GLU A 44 5.13 -2.01 10.37
C GLU A 44 5.56 -3.04 9.32
N GLU A 45 4.96 -2.99 8.13
CA GLU A 45 5.27 -3.94 7.04
C GLU A 45 6.71 -3.78 6.55
N ALA A 46 7.23 -2.54 6.51
CA ALA A 46 8.62 -2.31 6.16
C ALA A 46 9.56 -2.97 7.18
N PHE A 47 9.23 -2.90 8.47
CA PHE A 47 9.99 -3.56 9.51
C PHE A 47 9.91 -5.09 9.38
N GLU A 48 8.71 -5.65 9.21
CA GLU A 48 8.49 -7.09 9.05
C GLU A 48 9.22 -7.65 7.82
N LEU A 49 9.12 -6.99 6.66
CA LEU A 49 9.90 -7.36 5.48
C LEU A 49 11.40 -7.31 5.74
N THR A 50 11.91 -6.29 6.43
CA THR A 50 13.34 -6.23 6.76
C THR A 50 13.78 -7.34 7.71
N LEU A 51 12.92 -7.77 8.63
CA LEU A 51 13.20 -8.89 9.51
C LEU A 51 13.32 -10.19 8.71
N GLU A 52 12.37 -10.46 7.81
CA GLU A 52 12.38 -11.68 6.98
C GLU A 52 13.61 -11.72 6.05
N LEU A 53 13.95 -10.59 5.43
CA LEU A 53 15.15 -10.47 4.57
C LEU A 53 16.46 -10.53 5.35
N GLY A 54 16.43 -10.29 6.67
CA GLY A 54 17.59 -10.33 7.56
C GLY A 54 17.87 -11.70 8.20
N ARG A 55 17.05 -12.71 7.93
CA ARG A 55 17.20 -14.05 8.52
C ARG A 55 18.43 -14.80 7.97
N PRO A 56 19.06 -15.69 8.77
CA PRO A 56 20.16 -16.53 8.29
C PRO A 56 19.76 -17.43 7.11
N GLU A 57 18.52 -17.92 7.13
CA GLU A 57 17.86 -18.60 6.02
C GLU A 57 16.55 -17.84 5.74
N ILE A 58 16.40 -17.37 4.50
CA ILE A 58 15.27 -16.52 4.10
C ILE A 58 14.06 -17.41 3.85
N ASP A 59 12.99 -17.15 4.59
CA ASP A 59 11.67 -17.68 4.27
C ASP A 59 11.06 -16.85 3.12
N THR A 60 11.13 -17.39 1.91
CA THR A 60 10.69 -16.66 0.70
C THR A 60 9.18 -16.49 0.63
N GLU A 61 8.40 -17.37 1.27
CA GLU A 61 6.95 -17.25 1.30
C GLU A 61 6.56 -16.08 2.21
N ARG A 62 7.13 -16.03 3.42
CA ARG A 62 6.90 -14.92 4.35
C ARG A 62 7.41 -13.59 3.80
N ALA A 63 8.61 -13.55 3.22
CA ALA A 63 9.09 -12.33 2.58
C ALA A 63 8.18 -11.83 1.44
N ALA A 64 7.51 -12.75 0.71
CA ALA A 64 6.54 -12.37 -0.31
C ALA A 64 5.22 -11.84 0.30
N GLU A 65 4.76 -12.41 1.41
CA GLU A 65 3.60 -11.91 2.19
C GLU A 65 3.87 -10.47 2.67
N GLU A 66 4.95 -10.25 3.41
CA GLU A 66 5.28 -8.91 3.96
C GLU A 66 5.58 -7.90 2.83
N GLY A 67 6.17 -8.36 1.73
CA GLY A 67 6.39 -7.55 0.54
C GLY A 67 5.07 -7.10 -0.12
N ALA A 68 4.08 -8.01 -0.19
CA ALA A 68 2.76 -7.69 -0.71
C ALA A 68 2.02 -6.68 0.20
N ASP A 69 2.09 -6.86 1.51
CA ASP A 69 1.46 -5.96 2.47
C ASP A 69 2.12 -4.57 2.45
N LEU A 70 3.45 -4.49 2.38
CA LEU A 70 4.16 -3.22 2.20
C LEU A 70 3.72 -2.50 0.91
N LEU A 71 3.59 -3.21 -0.22
CA LEU A 71 3.13 -2.63 -1.48
C LEU A 71 1.68 -2.13 -1.37
N PHE A 72 0.79 -2.93 -0.78
CA PHE A 72 -0.60 -2.57 -0.55
C PHE A 72 -0.74 -1.31 0.30
N HIS A 73 -0.06 -1.28 1.45
CA HIS A 73 -0.12 -0.17 2.39
C HIS A 73 0.52 1.10 1.84
N THR A 74 1.61 0.96 1.08
CA THR A 74 2.23 2.10 0.36
C THR A 74 1.26 2.70 -0.64
N LEU A 75 0.62 1.87 -1.48
CA LEU A 75 -0.32 2.36 -2.49
C LEU A 75 -1.58 2.97 -1.86
N ALA A 76 -2.10 2.38 -0.78
CA ALA A 76 -3.21 2.96 -0.02
C ALA A 76 -2.86 4.36 0.54
N GLY A 77 -1.67 4.52 1.12
CA GLY A 77 -1.17 5.81 1.60
C GLY A 77 -1.01 6.84 0.49
N LEU A 78 -0.47 6.44 -0.67
CA LEU A 78 -0.32 7.31 -1.85
C LEU A 78 -1.67 7.76 -2.41
N VAL A 79 -2.62 6.84 -2.58
CA VAL A 79 -3.97 7.15 -3.06
C VAL A 79 -4.69 8.08 -2.09
N GLY A 80 -4.60 7.83 -0.78
CA GLY A 80 -5.15 8.72 0.27
C GLY A 80 -4.55 10.12 0.21
N ALA A 81 -3.25 10.25 -0.10
CA ALA A 81 -2.55 11.51 -0.30
C ALA A 81 -2.75 12.14 -1.69
N GLY A 82 -3.48 11.48 -2.59
CA GLY A 82 -3.71 11.97 -3.96
C GLY A 82 -2.53 11.79 -4.92
N VAL A 83 -1.53 10.97 -4.58
CA VAL A 83 -0.39 10.66 -5.44
C VAL A 83 -0.73 9.46 -6.33
N PRO A 84 -0.68 9.59 -7.68
CA PRO A 84 -0.99 8.49 -8.57
C PRO A 84 0.17 7.49 -8.69
N LEU A 85 -0.14 6.21 -8.89
CA LEU A 85 0.85 5.14 -9.10
C LEU A 85 1.79 5.50 -10.26
N GLN A 86 1.23 6.05 -11.34
CA GLN A 86 2.01 6.45 -12.51
C GLN A 86 3.16 7.41 -12.17
N SER A 87 2.97 8.35 -11.24
CA SER A 87 4.04 9.25 -10.80
C SER A 87 5.18 8.49 -10.10
N VAL A 88 4.84 7.46 -9.31
CA VAL A 88 5.84 6.60 -8.67
C VAL A 88 6.57 5.76 -9.72
N MET A 89 5.85 5.20 -10.69
CA MET A 89 6.43 4.40 -11.76
C MET A 89 7.41 5.21 -12.61
N THR A 90 7.09 6.45 -12.94
CA THR A 90 8.02 7.36 -13.65
C THR A 90 9.30 7.61 -12.83
N VAL A 91 9.19 7.83 -11.51
CA VAL A 91 10.38 7.96 -10.65
C VAL A 91 11.18 6.66 -10.58
N LEU A 92 10.48 5.52 -10.54
CA LEU A 92 11.08 4.20 -10.44
C LEU A 92 11.85 3.82 -11.71
N GLU A 93 11.27 4.06 -12.89
CA GLU A 93 11.93 3.87 -14.19
C GLU A 93 13.26 4.62 -14.27
N GLY A 94 13.33 5.84 -13.72
CA GLY A 94 14.55 6.63 -13.66
C GLY A 94 15.65 6.10 -12.74
N ARG A 95 15.45 4.99 -12.01
CA ARG A 95 16.47 4.41 -11.12
C ARG A 95 17.43 3.44 -11.80
N TRP A 96 17.08 2.94 -12.96
CA TRP A 96 17.89 1.99 -13.74
C TRP A 96 18.03 2.38 -15.21
N GLN A 97 17.55 3.57 -15.57
CA GLN A 97 17.95 4.27 -16.79
C GLN A 97 19.26 5.02 -16.54
#